data_AF-A0A5A9ZUZ1-F1
#
_entry.id   AF-A0A5A9ZUZ1-F1
#
_cell.length_a   1.000
_cell.length_b   1.000
_cell.length_c   1.000
_cell.angle_alpha   90.00
_cell.angle_beta   90.00
_cell.angle_gamma   90.00
#
_symmetry.space_group_name_H-M   'P 1'
#
loop_
_entity.id
_entity.type
_entity.pdbx_description
1 polymer ?
#
loop_
_entity_poly.entity_id
_entity_poly.type
_entity_poly.pdbx_seq_one_letter_code
_entity_poly.pdbx_strand_id
1 'polypeptide(L)'
;MLFTKIGRIIAFSIVAFGLLTVAMGVYVSVISENMEVNQLLSKRYLGSSINSGEHIDKGIFRVLIGVAFGIATDVSQRLETLSTRA
;
A
#
# COMPACT_ATOMS: atom_id res chain seq x y z
N MET A 1 22.26 2.09 -10.55
CA MET A 1 22.97 1.98 -9.24
C MET A 1 22.30 1.03 -8.22
N LEU A 2 23.01 0.64 -7.16
CA LEU A 2 22.51 -0.24 -6.07
C LEU A 2 21.34 0.42 -5.30
N PHE A 3 21.37 1.75 -5.17
CA PHE A 3 20.35 2.56 -4.52
C PHE A 3 18.99 2.54 -5.26
N THR A 4 18.99 2.66 -6.59
CA THR A 4 17.77 2.58 -7.40
C THR A 4 17.16 1.17 -7.45
N LYS A 5 17.97 0.11 -7.31
CA LYS A 5 17.46 -1.26 -7.14
C LYS A 5 16.76 -1.44 -5.79
N ILE A 6 17.34 -0.90 -4.71
CA ILE A 6 16.73 -0.93 -3.37
C ILE A 6 15.42 -0.14 -3.36
N GLY A 7 15.38 1.07 -3.94
CA GLY A 7 14.17 1.89 -4.02
C GLY A 7 13.00 1.16 -4.70
N ARG A 8 13.28 0.38 -5.75
CA ARG A 8 12.27 -0.43 -6.44
C ARG A 8 11.71 -1.56 -5.57
N ILE A 9 12.58 -2.23 -4.80
CA ILE A 9 12.15 -3.28 -3.87
C ILE A 9 11.27 -2.68 -2.76
N ILE A 10 11.66 -1.53 -2.22
CA ILE A 10 10.87 -0.82 -1.19
C ILE A 10 9.50 -0.41 -1.74
N ALA A 11 9.47 0.20 -2.94
CA ALA A 11 8.21 0.59 -3.59
C ALA A 11 7.27 -0.61 -3.78
N PHE A 12 7.81 -1.74 -4.26
CA PHE A 12 7.05 -2.97 -4.40
C PHE A 12 6.51 -3.49 -3.06
N SER A 13 7.34 -3.51 -2.02
CA SER A 13 6.92 -3.93 -0.68
C SER A 13 5.79 -3.05 -0.13
N ILE A 14 5.87 -1.72 -0.29
CA ILE A 14 4.82 -0.79 0.15
C ILE A 14 3.50 -1.09 -0.56
N VAL A 15 3.53 -1.32 -1.88
CA VAL A 15 2.33 -1.68 -2.65
C VAL A 15 1.77 -3.02 -2.18
N ALA A 16 2.61 -4.04 -2.01
CA ALA A 16 2.19 -5.36 -1.55
C ALA A 16 1.52 -5.31 -0.17
N PHE A 17 2.11 -4.59 0.80
CA PHE A 17 1.51 -4.40 2.11
C PHE A 17 0.23 -3.55 2.06
N GLY A 18 0.18 -2.54 1.19
CA GLY A 18 -1.03 -1.75 0.95
C GLY A 18 -2.18 -2.61 0.44
N LEU A 19 -1.93 -3.46 -0.55
CA LEU A 19 -2.92 -4.41 -1.08
C LEU A 19 -3.40 -5.41 -0.02
N LEU A 20 -2.48 -5.93 0.81
CA LEU A 20 -2.84 -6.84 1.90
C LEU A 20 -3.72 -6.14 2.94
N THR A 21 -3.43 -4.88 3.25
CA THR A 21 -4.25 -4.02 4.13
C THR A 21 -5.67 -3.85 3.56
N VAL A 22 -5.79 -3.55 2.27
CA VAL A 22 -7.09 -3.44 1.58
C VAL A 22 -7.85 -4.77 1.62
N ALA A 23 -7.18 -5.88 1.30
CA ALA A 23 -7.79 -7.21 1.30
C ALA A 23 -8.36 -7.59 2.67
N MET A 24 -7.63 -7.29 3.76
CA MET A 24 -8.11 -7.52 5.13
C MET A 24 -9.32 -6.63 5.47
N GLY A 25 -9.29 -5.36 5.07
CA GLY A 25 -10.44 -4.46 5.26
C GLY A 25 -11.68 -4.95 4.51
N VAL A 26 -11.52 -5.39 3.26
CA VAL A 26 -12.61 -5.97 2.45
C VAL A 26 -13.13 -7.25 3.09
N TYR A 27 -12.25 -8.13 3.57
CA TYR A 27 -12.65 -9.37 4.24
C TYR A 27 -13.56 -9.06 5.45
N VAL A 28 -13.15 -8.13 6.32
CA VAL A 28 -13.96 -7.71 7.48
C VAL A 28 -15.28 -7.08 7.03
N SER A 29 -15.28 -6.29 5.96
CA SER A 29 -16.51 -5.71 5.41
C SER A 29 -17.50 -6.77 4.93
N VAL A 30 -17.04 -7.85 4.30
CA VAL A 30 -17.90 -8.91 3.73
C VAL A 30 -18.52 -9.79 4.82
N ILE A 31 -17.79 -10.07 5.90
CA ILE A 31 -18.28 -10.91 7.01
C ILE A 31 -19.13 -10.14 8.03
N SER A 32 -19.21 -8.81 7.92
CA SER A 32 -19.97 -7.97 8.85
C SER A 32 -21.41 -7.80 8.38
N GLU A 33 -22.37 -8.21 9.20
CA GLU A 33 -23.81 -8.06 8.89
C GLU A 33 -24.31 -6.63 9.12
N ASN A 34 -23.69 -5.90 10.07
CA ASN A 34 -24.05 -4.53 10.41
C ASN A 34 -22.81 -3.73 10.88
N MET A 35 -22.99 -2.42 11.08
CA MET A 35 -21.90 -1.51 11.45
C MET A 35 -21.29 -1.84 12.83
N GLU A 36 -22.10 -2.33 13.77
CA GLU A 36 -21.62 -2.68 15.12
C GLU A 36 -20.69 -3.90 15.09
N VAL A 37 -21.07 -4.95 14.36
CA VAL A 37 -20.23 -6.12 14.12
C VAL A 37 -18.95 -5.73 13.35
N ASN A 38 -19.06 -4.81 12.39
CA ASN A 38 -17.89 -4.30 11.66
C ASN A 38 -16.87 -3.63 12.58
N GLN A 39 -17.31 -2.79 13.51
CA GLN A 39 -16.43 -2.12 14.47
C GLN A 39 -15.76 -3.14 15.42
N LEU A 40 -16.51 -4.15 15.88
CA LEU A 40 -15.98 -5.20 16.75
C LEU A 40 -14.90 -6.03 16.04
N LEU A 41 -15.19 -6.48 14.81
CA LEU A 41 -14.26 -7.26 14.00
C LEU A 41 -13.07 -6.41 13.56
N SER A 42 -13.26 -5.12 13.28
CA SER A 42 -12.17 -4.19 12.96
C SER A 42 -11.20 -4.04 14.12
N LYS A 43 -11.69 -3.90 15.36
CA LYS A 43 -10.80 -3.89 16.54
C LYS A 43 -10.01 -5.18 16.71
N ARG A 44 -10.60 -6.33 16.35
CA ARG A 44 -9.97 -7.64 16.52
C ARG A 44 -8.94 -7.97 15.43
N TYR A 45 -9.28 -7.70 14.17
CA TYR A 45 -8.49 -8.12 13.00
C TYR A 45 -7.71 -6.99 12.35
N LEU A 46 -8.20 -5.75 12.43
CA LEU A 46 -7.62 -4.56 11.78
C LEU A 46 -6.92 -3.62 12.78
N GLY A 47 -6.92 -4.00 14.07
CA GLY A 47 -6.24 -3.31 15.16
C GLY A 47 -6.81 -1.91 15.42
N SER A 48 -6.02 -0.89 15.11
CA SER A 48 -6.28 0.52 15.44
C SER A 48 -7.38 1.20 14.60
N SER A 49 -8.07 0.45 13.74
CA SER A 49 -9.01 1.01 12.76
C SER A 49 -10.41 1.02 13.35
N ILE A 50 -11.11 2.17 13.25
CA ILE A 50 -12.45 2.34 13.83
C ILE A 50 -13.44 1.42 13.10
N ASN A 51 -13.29 1.29 11.79
CA ASN A 51 -14.07 0.40 10.94
C ASN A 51 -13.23 -0.11 9.75
N SER A 52 -13.82 -1.05 8.99
CA SER A 52 -13.19 -1.62 7.80
C SER A 52 -12.91 -0.60 6.70
N GLY A 53 -13.79 0.39 6.51
CA GLY A 53 -13.63 1.44 5.50
C GLY A 53 -12.38 2.29 5.73
N GLU A 54 -12.15 2.74 6.97
CA GLU A 54 -10.94 3.48 7.35
C GLU A 54 -9.67 2.65 7.11
N HIS A 55 -9.74 1.33 7.33
CA HIS A 55 -8.61 0.44 7.07
C HIS A 55 -8.33 0.28 5.57
N ILE A 56 -9.39 0.19 4.76
CA ILE A 56 -9.29 0.17 3.29
C ILE A 56 -8.67 1.47 2.80
N ASP A 57 -9.13 2.62 3.27
CA ASP A 57 -8.59 3.94 2.87
C ASP A 57 -7.09 4.04 3.16
N LYS A 58 -6.66 3.64 4.37
CA LYS A 58 -5.23 3.57 4.72
C LYS A 58 -4.45 2.64 3.79
N GLY A 59 -5.04 1.50 3.43
CA GLY A 59 -4.46 0.57 2.46
C GLY A 59 -4.30 1.20 1.07
N ILE A 60 -5.33 1.88 0.56
CA ILE A 60 -5.32 2.58 -0.72
C ILE A 60 -4.26 3.69 -0.73
N PHE A 61 -4.18 4.50 0.32
CA PHE A 61 -3.15 5.54 0.45
C PHE A 61 -1.74 4.95 0.40
N ARG A 62 -1.49 3.82 1.07
CA ARG A 62 -0.19 3.12 1.00
C ARG A 62 0.12 2.66 -0.42
N VAL A 63 -0.86 2.11 -1.14
CA VAL A 63 -0.68 1.71 -2.55
C VAL A 63 -0.32 2.91 -3.40
N LEU A 64 -1.05 4.02 -3.28
CA LEU A 64 -0.78 5.25 -4.05
C LEU A 64 0.64 5.79 -3.80
N ILE A 65 1.06 5.83 -2.53
CA ILE A 65 2.42 6.24 -2.16
C ILE A 65 3.46 5.29 -2.76
N GLY A 66 3.26 3.98 -2.65
CA GLY A 66 4.16 2.97 -3.22
C GLY A 66 4.29 3.09 -4.74
N VAL A 67 3.18 3.33 -5.45
CA VAL A 67 3.18 3.58 -6.90
C VAL A 67 3.95 4.85 -7.24
N ALA A 68 3.71 5.95 -6.53
CA ALA A 68 4.43 7.20 -6.76
C ALA A 68 5.95 7.05 -6.56
N PHE A 69 6.37 6.35 -5.51
CA PHE A 69 7.78 6.01 -5.27
C PHE A 69 8.37 5.12 -6.36
N GLY A 70 7.59 4.14 -6.85
CA GLY A 70 7.98 3.28 -7.95
C GLY A 70 8.24 4.06 -9.23
N ILE A 71 7.33 4.97 -9.59
CA ILE A 71 7.47 5.85 -10.76
C ILE A 71 8.70 6.75 -10.62
N ALA A 72 8.89 7.38 -9.45
CA ALA A 72 10.05 8.24 -9.19
C ALA A 72 11.36 7.46 -9.38
N THR A 73 11.42 6.22 -8.88
CA THR A 73 12.60 5.36 -9.03
C THR A 73 12.86 4.97 -10.49
N ASP A 74 11.80 4.68 -11.26
CA ASP A 74 11.92 4.37 -12.69
C ASP A 74 12.43 5.57 -13.49
N VAL A 75 11.91 6.77 -13.20
CA VAL A 75 12.37 8.02 -13.81
C VAL A 75 13.84 8.28 -13.49
N SER A 76 14.26 8.11 -12.24
CA SER A 76 15.68 8.26 -11.85
C SER A 76 16.59 7.30 -12.61
N GLN A 77 16.20 6.04 -12.80
CA GLN A 77 16.99 5.08 -13.58
C GLN A 77 17.11 5.47 -15.05
N ARG A 78 16.01 5.97 -15.66
CA ARG A 78 16.01 6.40 -17.06
C ARG A 78 16.91 7.63 -17.27
N LEU A 79 16.87 8.60 -16.36
CA LEU A 79 17.73 9.78 -16.42
C LEU A 79 19.22 9.43 -16.27
N GLU A 80 19.57 8.54 -15.33
CA GLU A 80 20.94 8.05 -15.13
C GLU A 80 21.48 7.37 -16.41
N THR A 81 20.63 6.57 -17.08
CA THR A 81 20.98 5.87 -18.32
C THR A 81 21.17 6.82 -19.50
N LEU A 82 20.39 7.91 -19.57
CA LEU A 82 20.54 8.93 -20.62
C LEU A 82 21.83 9.75 -20.41
N SER A 83 22.12 10.15 -19.17
CA SER A 83 23.31 10.93 -18.83
C SER A 83 24.63 10.17 -19.05
N THR A 84 24.63 8.83 -18.95
CA THR A 84 25.83 8.02 -19.18
C THR A 84 26.07 7.70 -20.66
N ARG A 85 25.11 8.00 -21.54
CA ARG A 85 25.20 7.79 -22.99
C ARG A 85 25.52 9.05 -23.79
N ALA A 86 25.44 10.23 -23.17
CA ALA A 86 25.84 11.52 -23.74
C ALA A 86 27.31 11.80 -23.40
#